data_AF-A0A417QXY0-F1
#
_entry.id   AF-A0A417QXY0-F1
#
_cell.length_a   1.000
_cell.length_b   1.000
_cell.length_c   1.000
_cell.angle_alpha   90.00
_cell.angle_beta   90.00
_cell.angle_gamma   90.00
#
_symmetry.space_group_name_H-M   'P 1'
#
loop_
_entity.id
_entity.type
_entity.pdbx_description
1 polymer ?
#
loop_
_entity_poly.entity_id
_entity_poly.type
_entity_poly.pdbx_seq_one_letter_code
_entity_poly.pdbx_strand_id
1 'polypeptide(L)'
;MQTEVKKSRLENLFIDGTIDEETVADIEKMLTRKKVEKLHKYTIFYNEKRDAWYTANPQNYDKRIQRKTRGELLDALKPYYIESTSVCLQDIFEEWLAYKRTITDSPNTICAHRKHWRRFFDGTDFFQIPLQEIKVSDINSWANQLIKKYNLSSHAWQTIKTIPKQMFEYAKDHGYIARNPFPELKVTVKFRQVSKPTSETQVYNTNEYHNIIEDLWKSYDKKHEPRFLSIVCNFLMGLRAGELCALRWRDLDMKKWEISIVQEMVHMNAAELRKTYASRLNAAGLPHDQIRACLGHSNTATTLGYIYNPLTPEENLSIMEKAFAS
;
A
#
# COMPACT_ATOMS: atom_id res chain seq x y z
N MET A 1 -12.07 21.78 7.26
CA MET A 1 -12.40 22.54 6.03
C MET A 1 -11.38 23.61 5.63
N GLN A 2 -11.26 24.78 6.27
CA GLN A 2 -10.30 25.82 5.80
C GLN A 2 -8.82 25.42 5.93
N THR A 3 -8.47 24.58 6.90
CA THR A 3 -7.08 24.12 7.13
C THR A 3 -6.68 23.02 6.14
N GLU A 4 -7.59 22.08 5.85
CA GLU A 4 -7.38 21.03 4.84
C GLU A 4 -7.26 21.61 3.43
N VAL A 5 -8.08 22.61 3.09
CA VAL A 5 -8.00 23.31 1.80
C VAL A 5 -6.66 24.03 1.62
N LYS A 6 -6.08 24.55 2.72
CA LYS A 6 -4.74 25.17 2.69
C LYS A 6 -3.62 24.14 2.55
N LYS A 7 -3.74 22.98 3.22
CA LYS A 7 -2.77 21.89 3.13
C LYS A 7 -2.74 21.29 1.71
N SER A 8 -3.91 20.98 1.16
CA SER A 8 -4.06 20.52 -0.23
C SER A 8 -3.50 21.52 -1.26
N ARG A 9 -3.67 22.82 -1.03
CA ARG A 9 -3.13 23.85 -1.92
C ARG A 9 -1.61 23.97 -1.85
N LEU A 10 -1.01 23.73 -0.69
CA LEU A 10 0.45 23.69 -0.50
C LEU A 10 1.06 22.43 -1.13
N GLU A 11 0.42 21.28 -0.95
CA GLU A 11 0.83 20.01 -1.58
C GLU A 11 0.79 20.12 -3.11
N ASN A 12 -0.22 20.79 -3.68
CA ASN A 12 -0.30 21.03 -5.13
C ASN A 12 0.80 21.98 -5.64
N LEU A 13 1.21 22.99 -4.86
CA LEU A 13 2.28 23.93 -5.24
C LEU A 13 3.68 23.29 -5.16
N PHE A 14 3.86 22.29 -4.30
CA PHE A 14 5.08 21.48 -4.22
C PHE A 14 5.23 20.55 -5.44
N ILE A 15 4.12 19.95 -5.89
CA ILE A 15 4.10 19.08 -7.09
C ILE A 15 4.46 19.86 -8.36
N ASP A 16 4.07 21.14 -8.44
CA ASP A 16 4.36 22.02 -9.58
C ASP A 16 5.78 22.64 -9.55
N GLY A 17 6.65 22.22 -8.62
CA GLY A 17 8.07 22.63 -8.57
C GLY A 17 8.32 24.12 -8.30
N THR A 18 7.30 24.84 -7.82
CA THR A 18 7.35 26.31 -7.61
C THR A 18 7.98 26.69 -6.25
N ILE A 19 8.11 25.72 -5.33
CA ILE A 19 8.58 25.92 -3.96
C ILE A 19 9.50 24.74 -3.60
N ASP A 20 10.70 25.02 -3.11
CA ASP A 20 11.67 24.00 -2.65
C ASP A 20 11.28 23.41 -1.28
N GLU A 21 11.88 22.26 -0.94
CA GLU A 21 11.57 21.49 0.29
C GLU A 21 11.87 22.26 1.58
N GLU A 22 12.88 23.13 1.58
CA GLU A 22 13.24 23.97 2.72
C GLU A 22 12.18 25.05 2.96
N THR A 23 11.69 25.67 1.89
CA THR A 23 10.60 26.65 1.94
C THR A 23 9.27 26.01 2.40
N VAL A 24 8.96 24.76 2.00
CA VAL A 24 7.77 24.04 2.50
C VAL A 24 7.88 23.78 3.99
N ALA A 25 9.03 23.28 4.47
CA ALA A 25 9.28 23.04 5.88
C ALA A 25 9.13 24.33 6.72
N ASP A 26 9.60 25.46 6.20
CA ASP A 26 9.45 26.77 6.86
C ASP A 26 7.99 27.25 6.90
N ILE A 27 7.22 27.03 5.83
CA ILE A 27 5.80 27.33 5.79
C ILE A 27 5.03 26.47 6.80
N GLU A 28 5.30 25.16 6.85
CA GLU A 28 4.70 24.26 7.83
C GLU A 28 5.03 24.69 9.27
N LYS A 29 6.31 25.03 9.52
CA LYS A 29 6.76 25.54 10.81
C LYS A 29 6.03 26.84 11.17
N MET A 30 5.83 27.75 10.21
CA MET A 30 5.09 29.00 10.41
C MET A 30 3.60 28.75 10.70
N LEU A 31 2.93 27.86 9.95
CA LEU A 31 1.53 27.49 10.18
C LEU A 31 1.33 26.85 11.55
N THR A 32 2.26 25.98 11.93
CA THR A 32 2.28 25.29 13.23
C THR A 32 2.44 26.29 14.37
N ARG A 33 3.38 27.23 14.27
CA ARG A 33 3.56 28.32 15.24
C ARG A 33 2.31 29.20 15.37
N LYS A 34 1.65 29.57 14.26
CA LYS A 34 0.38 30.32 14.26
C LYS A 34 -0.75 29.56 14.97
N LYS A 35 -0.81 28.24 14.82
CA LYS A 35 -1.79 27.39 15.52
C LYS A 35 -1.56 27.38 17.03
N VAL A 36 -0.30 27.20 17.46
CA VAL A 36 0.08 27.28 18.89
C VAL A 36 -0.27 28.65 19.47
N GLU A 37 0.06 29.73 18.76
CA GLU A 37 -0.22 31.10 19.19
C GLU A 37 -1.72 31.35 19.40
N LYS A 38 -2.58 30.77 18.56
CA LYS A 38 -4.04 30.87 18.70
C LYS A 38 -4.59 30.05 19.87
N LEU A 39 -4.00 28.89 20.16
CA LEU A 39 -4.47 27.96 21.21
C LEU A 39 -3.93 28.31 22.60
N HIS A 40 -2.79 28.99 22.66
CA HIS A 40 -2.13 29.34 23.90
C HIS A 40 -2.88 30.47 24.63
N LYS A 41 -3.36 30.18 25.84
CA LYS A 41 -4.23 31.08 26.60
C LYS A 41 -3.48 32.17 27.38
N TYR A 42 -2.18 32.01 27.58
CA TYR A 42 -1.38 32.90 28.43
C TYR A 42 -0.65 33.96 27.62
N THR A 43 -0.43 35.13 28.23
CA THR A 43 0.24 36.25 27.57
C THR A 43 1.70 35.93 27.30
N ILE A 44 2.08 35.97 26.02
CA ILE A 44 3.48 35.93 25.59
C ILE A 44 4.02 37.36 25.61
N PHE A 45 5.07 37.61 26.37
CA PHE A 45 5.68 38.94 26.47
C PHE A 45 7.21 38.87 26.39
N TYR A 46 7.81 39.97 25.96
CA TYR A 46 9.25 40.14 25.83
C TYR A 46 9.80 40.90 27.04
N ASN A 47 10.94 40.45 27.57
CA ASN A 47 11.61 41.09 28.71
C ASN A 47 12.95 41.69 28.27
N GLU A 48 13.01 43.02 28.21
CA GLU A 48 14.17 43.78 27.76
C GLU A 48 15.42 43.58 28.64
N LYS A 49 15.26 43.31 29.94
CA LYS A 49 16.40 43.13 30.86
C LYS A 49 17.12 41.80 30.70
N ARG A 50 16.45 40.80 30.13
CA ARG A 50 16.96 39.43 29.99
C ARG A 50 17.06 38.97 28.54
N ASP A 51 16.73 39.85 27.58
CA ASP A 51 16.76 39.57 26.14
C ASP A 51 16.05 38.25 25.79
N ALA A 52 14.85 38.05 26.33
CA ALA A 52 14.14 36.79 26.23
C ALA A 52 12.61 36.95 26.22
N TRP A 53 11.95 36.03 25.53
CA TRP A 53 10.50 35.87 25.49
C TRP A 53 10.04 34.91 26.58
N TYR A 54 8.94 35.27 27.25
CA TYR A 54 8.36 34.53 28.38
C TYR A 54 6.90 34.16 28.13
N THR A 55 6.51 33.00 28.66
CA THR A 55 5.09 32.68 28.90
C THR A 55 4.90 31.69 30.06
N ALA A 56 3.67 31.55 30.54
CA ALA A 56 3.29 30.55 31.54
C ALA A 56 3.22 29.14 30.93
N ASN A 57 3.63 28.12 31.69
CA ASN A 57 3.53 26.74 31.25
C ASN A 57 2.05 26.28 31.23
N PRO A 58 1.56 25.72 30.11
CA PRO A 58 0.17 25.26 29.96
C PRO A 58 -0.31 24.23 30.99
N GLN A 59 0.59 23.42 31.55
CA GLN A 59 0.30 22.36 32.52
C GLN A 59 0.56 22.77 33.96
N ASN A 60 1.42 23.76 34.20
CA ASN A 60 1.75 24.24 35.55
C ASN A 60 2.00 25.74 35.52
N TYR A 61 1.01 26.51 35.94
CA TYR A 61 1.03 27.98 35.85
C TYR A 61 2.22 28.62 36.57
N ASP A 62 2.72 28.02 37.65
CA ASP A 62 3.81 28.57 38.46
C ASP A 62 5.17 28.45 37.76
N LYS A 63 5.28 27.59 36.74
CA LYS A 63 6.48 27.44 35.93
C LYS A 63 6.40 28.34 34.70
N ARG A 64 7.48 29.08 34.44
CA ARG A 64 7.62 29.91 33.23
C ARG A 64 8.51 29.20 32.21
N ILE A 65 8.15 29.34 30.94
CA ILE A 65 8.96 28.88 29.80
C ILE A 65 9.60 30.14 29.18
N GLN A 66 10.92 30.09 28.95
CA GLN A 66 11.68 31.20 28.36
C GLN A 66 12.52 30.74 27.16
N ARG A 67 12.59 31.56 26.12
CA ARG A 67 13.45 31.35 24.93
C ARG A 67 13.95 32.68 24.38
N LYS A 68 15.04 32.66 23.60
CA LYS A 68 15.66 33.87 23.04
C LYS A 68 14.79 34.50 21.96
N THR A 69 14.26 33.67 21.06
CA THR A 69 13.39 34.14 19.99
C THR A 69 11.93 33.76 20.24
N ARG A 70 11.01 34.58 19.74
CA ARG A 70 9.56 34.30 19.77
C ARG A 70 9.23 32.98 19.06
N GLY A 71 9.94 32.68 17.97
CA GLY A 71 9.76 31.43 17.21
C GLY A 71 10.15 30.19 18.01
N GLU A 72 11.30 30.23 18.70
CA GLU A 72 11.72 29.14 19.60
C GLU A 72 10.77 28.96 20.78
N LEU A 73 10.20 30.05 21.32
CA LEU A 73 9.21 29.97 22.39
C LEU A 73 7.97 29.21 21.91
N LEU A 74 7.45 29.56 20.73
CA LEU A 74 6.30 28.88 20.13
C LEU A 74 6.62 27.42 19.77
N ASP A 75 7.85 27.13 19.32
CA ASP A 75 8.31 25.76 19.07
C ASP A 75 8.36 24.93 20.36
N ALA A 76 8.84 25.50 21.46
CA ALA A 76 8.86 24.85 22.77
C ALA A 76 7.45 24.61 23.35
N LEU A 77 6.46 25.38 22.90
CA LEU A 77 5.06 25.20 23.28
C LEU A 77 4.32 24.14 22.44
N LYS A 78 4.87 23.72 21.28
CA LYS A 78 4.23 22.73 20.39
C LYS A 78 3.80 21.45 21.12
N PRO A 79 4.63 20.80 21.96
CA PRO A 79 4.25 19.54 22.61
C PRO A 79 3.04 19.64 23.55
N TYR A 80 2.67 20.86 23.98
CA TYR A 80 1.54 21.09 24.88
C TYR A 80 0.20 21.31 24.15
N TYR A 81 0.22 21.55 22.84
CA TYR A 81 -0.96 21.97 22.05
C TYR A 81 -1.13 21.24 20.73
N ILE A 82 -0.04 20.70 20.20
CA ILE A 82 -0.02 19.88 19.01
C ILE A 82 0.34 18.51 19.53
N GLU A 83 -0.68 17.68 19.71
CA GLU A 83 -0.49 16.24 19.66
C GLU A 83 0.30 15.96 18.38
N SER A 84 1.44 15.26 18.55
CA SER A 84 2.17 14.65 17.44
C SER A 84 1.17 14.16 16.41
N THR A 85 1.27 14.62 15.16
CA THR A 85 0.39 14.20 14.06
C THR A 85 0.14 12.71 14.21
N SER A 86 -1.09 12.35 14.60
CA SER A 86 -1.38 11.01 15.08
C SER A 86 -1.45 10.07 13.88
N VAL A 87 -0.28 9.52 13.53
CA VAL A 87 -0.17 8.57 12.43
C VAL A 87 -0.99 7.32 12.77
N CYS A 88 -1.88 6.94 11.87
CA CYS A 88 -2.67 5.72 12.00
C CYS A 88 -2.14 4.61 11.07
N LEU A 89 -2.65 3.39 11.21
CA LEU A 89 -2.25 2.29 10.34
C LEU A 89 -2.61 2.54 8.87
N GLN A 90 -3.69 3.27 8.62
CA GLN A 90 -4.11 3.59 7.26
C GLN A 90 -3.08 4.48 6.54
N ASP A 91 -2.47 5.43 7.25
CA ASP A 91 -1.48 6.35 6.67
C ASP A 91 -0.20 5.62 6.22
N ILE A 92 0.23 4.62 7.00
CA ILE A 92 1.47 3.88 6.74
C ILE A 92 1.27 2.68 5.81
N PHE A 93 0.06 2.43 5.30
CA PHE A 93 -0.20 1.23 4.49
C PHE A 93 0.59 1.20 3.18
N GLU A 94 0.58 2.28 2.39
CA GLU A 94 1.31 2.30 1.12
C GLU A 94 2.83 2.36 1.34
N GLU A 95 3.29 2.99 2.42
CA GLU A 95 4.69 2.98 2.85
C GLU A 95 5.15 1.56 3.19
N TRP A 96 4.40 0.87 4.06
CA TRP A 96 4.63 -0.54 4.39
C TRP A 96 4.58 -1.43 3.16
N LEU A 97 3.65 -1.19 2.23
CA LEU A 97 3.53 -1.98 1.01
C LEU A 97 4.75 -1.77 0.08
N ALA A 98 5.28 -0.55 0.01
CA ALA A 98 6.53 -0.24 -0.70
C ALA A 98 7.72 -0.95 -0.05
N TYR A 99 7.86 -0.87 1.28
CA TYR A 99 8.88 -1.63 2.01
C TYR A 99 8.74 -3.14 1.75
N LYS A 100 7.53 -3.68 1.79
CA LYS A 100 7.29 -5.11 1.55
C LYS A 100 7.74 -5.56 0.16
N ARG A 101 7.58 -4.71 -0.87
CA ARG A 101 8.06 -5.00 -2.25
C ARG A 101 9.58 -5.21 -2.31
N THR A 102 10.34 -4.56 -1.43
CA THR A 102 11.81 -4.73 -1.38
C THR A 102 12.22 -6.09 -0.79
N ILE A 103 11.33 -6.77 -0.07
CA ILE A 103 11.61 -8.02 0.64
C ILE A 103 11.04 -9.25 -0.09
N THR A 104 9.93 -9.09 -0.82
CA THR A 104 9.24 -10.20 -1.48
C THR A 104 9.47 -10.21 -2.98
N ASP A 105 10.00 -11.32 -3.50
CA ASP A 105 10.15 -11.51 -4.95
C ASP A 105 8.82 -11.81 -5.65
N SER A 106 7.76 -12.17 -4.89
CA SER A 106 6.44 -12.50 -5.44
C SER A 106 5.55 -11.28 -5.64
N PRO A 107 5.22 -10.89 -6.89
CA PRO A 107 4.27 -9.81 -7.17
C PRO A 107 2.84 -10.17 -6.74
N ASN A 108 2.50 -11.46 -6.76
CA ASN A 108 1.20 -11.97 -6.33
C ASN A 108 0.91 -11.65 -4.86
N THR A 109 1.92 -11.74 -4.00
CA THR A 109 1.79 -11.40 -2.57
C THR A 109 1.39 -9.94 -2.38
N ILE A 110 2.02 -9.03 -3.12
CA ILE A 110 1.73 -7.59 -3.07
C ILE A 110 0.32 -7.30 -3.60
N CYS A 111 -0.06 -7.88 -4.73
CA CYS A 111 -1.40 -7.75 -5.28
C CYS A 111 -2.46 -8.30 -4.32
N ALA A 112 -2.21 -9.46 -3.70
CA ALA A 112 -3.09 -10.07 -2.71
C ALA A 112 -3.25 -9.17 -1.47
N HIS A 113 -2.17 -8.60 -0.95
CA HIS A 113 -2.21 -7.67 0.18
C HIS A 113 -3.07 -6.43 -0.13
N ARG A 114 -2.86 -5.80 -1.30
CA ARG A 114 -3.68 -4.65 -1.73
C ARG A 114 -5.15 -5.01 -1.92
N LYS A 115 -5.45 -6.19 -2.48
CA LYS A 115 -6.83 -6.68 -2.65
C LYS A 115 -7.50 -6.95 -1.30
N HIS A 116 -6.77 -7.57 -0.36
CA HIS A 116 -7.26 -7.79 0.99
C HIS A 116 -7.47 -6.48 1.75
N TRP A 117 -6.57 -5.51 1.58
CA TRP A 117 -6.72 -4.18 2.15
C TRP A 117 -8.02 -3.51 1.75
N ARG A 118 -8.25 -3.36 0.45
CA ARG A 118 -9.50 -2.77 -0.08
C ARG A 118 -10.76 -3.51 0.37
N ARG A 119 -10.68 -4.84 0.55
CA ARG A 119 -11.84 -5.64 0.91
C ARG A 119 -12.15 -5.63 2.40
N PHE A 120 -11.14 -5.65 3.25
CA PHE A 120 -11.29 -5.98 4.66
C PHE A 120 -10.93 -4.84 5.62
N PHE A 121 -10.09 -3.89 5.21
CA PHE A 121 -9.50 -2.89 6.12
C PHE A 121 -9.83 -1.45 5.70
N ASP A 122 -9.92 -1.19 4.39
CA ASP A 122 -10.25 0.14 3.87
C ASP A 122 -11.61 0.62 4.39
N GLY A 123 -11.65 1.84 4.93
CA GLY A 123 -12.84 2.44 5.51
C GLY A 123 -13.30 1.83 6.83
N THR A 124 -12.44 1.09 7.55
CA THR A 124 -12.76 0.60 8.89
C THR A 124 -12.18 1.51 9.97
N ASP A 125 -12.99 1.85 10.97
CA ASP A 125 -12.64 2.81 12.03
C ASP A 125 -11.36 2.41 12.78
N PHE A 126 -11.12 1.10 12.95
CA PHE A 126 -9.95 0.58 13.66
C PHE A 126 -8.61 1.06 13.06
N PHE A 127 -8.49 1.12 11.73
CA PHE A 127 -7.23 1.51 11.08
C PHE A 127 -7.01 3.02 11.05
N GLN A 128 -8.01 3.81 11.48
CA GLN A 128 -7.93 5.27 11.64
C GLN A 128 -7.57 5.68 13.08
N ILE A 129 -7.53 4.73 14.02
CA ILE A 129 -7.12 4.99 15.40
C ILE A 129 -5.63 5.37 15.41
N PRO A 130 -5.23 6.43 16.12
CA PRO A 130 -3.83 6.76 16.35
C PRO A 130 -3.03 5.56 16.85
N LEU A 131 -1.89 5.25 16.21
CA LEU A 131 -1.08 4.07 16.53
C LEU A 131 -0.71 3.97 18.02
N GLN A 132 -0.49 5.11 18.67
CA GLN A 132 -0.11 5.21 20.08
C GLN A 132 -1.29 4.96 21.04
N GLU A 133 -2.52 5.09 20.57
CA GLU A 133 -3.74 4.89 21.36
C GLU A 133 -4.31 3.48 21.25
N ILE A 134 -3.87 2.69 20.27
CA ILE A 134 -4.38 1.34 20.02
C ILE A 134 -4.10 0.43 21.22
N LYS A 135 -5.16 -0.08 21.84
CA LYS A 135 -5.09 -1.09 22.90
C LYS A 135 -5.33 -2.48 22.33
N VAL A 136 -4.84 -3.49 23.05
CA VAL A 136 -5.08 -4.92 22.72
C VAL A 136 -6.58 -5.23 22.65
N SER A 137 -7.42 -4.56 23.46
CA SER A 137 -8.88 -4.68 23.41
C SER A 137 -9.46 -4.26 22.06
N ASP A 138 -8.90 -3.23 21.43
CA ASP A 138 -9.37 -2.70 20.16
C ASP A 138 -9.04 -3.68 19.03
N ILE A 139 -7.83 -4.24 19.05
CA ILE A 139 -7.39 -5.29 18.11
C ILE A 139 -8.28 -6.54 18.25
N ASN A 140 -8.58 -6.96 19.48
CA ASN A 140 -9.45 -8.12 19.73
C ASN A 140 -10.88 -7.85 19.24
N SER A 141 -11.43 -6.67 19.53
CA SER A 141 -12.76 -6.28 19.08
C SER A 141 -12.84 -6.28 17.56
N TRP A 142 -11.89 -5.61 16.91
CA TRP A 142 -11.77 -5.56 15.45
C TRP A 142 -11.68 -6.96 14.82
N ALA A 143 -10.78 -7.82 15.33
CA ALA A 143 -10.60 -9.16 14.81
C ALA A 143 -11.89 -9.99 14.90
N ASN A 144 -12.55 -9.95 16.06
CA ASN A 144 -13.80 -10.68 16.29
C ASN A 144 -14.95 -10.14 15.42
N GLN A 145 -15.04 -8.82 15.23
CA GLN A 145 -16.03 -8.20 14.35
C GLN A 145 -15.80 -8.58 12.88
N LEU A 146 -14.56 -8.55 12.41
CA LEU A 146 -14.20 -8.91 11.03
C LEU A 146 -14.55 -10.37 10.73
N ILE A 147 -14.19 -11.28 11.63
CA ILE A 147 -14.46 -12.72 11.47
C ILE A 147 -15.97 -12.99 11.41
N LYS A 148 -16.77 -12.32 12.26
CA LYS A 148 -18.23 -12.43 12.26
C LYS A 148 -18.84 -11.85 10.98
N LYS A 149 -18.46 -10.62 10.62
CA LYS A 149 -18.99 -9.89 9.45
C LYS A 149 -18.81 -10.66 8.15
N TYR A 150 -17.64 -11.28 7.96
CA TYR A 150 -17.31 -12.00 6.72
C TYR A 150 -17.44 -13.52 6.86
N ASN A 151 -17.91 -14.03 8.00
CA ASN A 151 -18.04 -15.46 8.30
C ASN A 151 -16.78 -16.25 7.91
N LEU A 152 -15.63 -15.82 8.41
CA LEU A 152 -14.32 -16.31 7.96
C LEU A 152 -14.02 -17.73 8.47
N SER A 153 -13.35 -18.52 7.64
CA SER A 153 -12.69 -19.75 8.08
C SER A 153 -11.38 -19.44 8.81
N SER A 154 -10.87 -20.39 9.60
CA SER A 154 -9.58 -20.25 10.27
C SER A 154 -8.45 -19.95 9.27
N HIS A 155 -8.41 -20.68 8.15
CA HIS A 155 -7.41 -20.46 7.11
C HIS A 155 -7.49 -19.06 6.50
N ALA A 156 -8.69 -18.59 6.15
CA ALA A 156 -8.86 -17.24 5.61
C ALA A 156 -8.39 -16.17 6.61
N TRP A 157 -8.70 -16.34 7.90
CA TRP A 157 -8.23 -15.46 8.95
C TRP A 157 -6.70 -15.46 9.08
N GLN A 158 -6.05 -16.63 9.04
CA GLN A 158 -4.58 -16.70 9.09
C GLN A 158 -3.94 -15.91 7.96
N THR A 159 -4.52 -15.95 6.75
CA THR A 159 -4.04 -15.17 5.60
C THR A 159 -4.28 -13.67 5.78
N ILE A 160 -5.50 -13.28 6.16
CA ILE A 160 -5.91 -11.86 6.28
C ILE A 160 -5.13 -11.16 7.41
N LYS A 161 -4.99 -11.80 8.58
CA LYS A 161 -4.33 -11.21 9.75
C LYS A 161 -2.84 -10.94 9.53
N THR A 162 -2.22 -11.54 8.51
CA THR A 162 -0.79 -11.31 8.20
C THR A 162 -0.48 -9.86 7.89
N ILE A 163 -1.43 -9.14 7.29
CA ILE A 163 -1.26 -7.74 6.89
C ILE A 163 -1.11 -6.85 8.13
N PRO A 164 -2.11 -6.74 9.04
CA PRO A 164 -1.94 -5.92 10.23
C PRO A 164 -0.81 -6.44 11.13
N LYS A 165 -0.58 -7.77 11.20
CA LYS A 165 0.58 -8.32 11.92
C LYS A 165 1.90 -7.69 11.46
N GLN A 166 2.12 -7.65 10.14
CA GLN A 166 3.35 -7.11 9.55
C GLN A 166 3.39 -5.59 9.63
N MET A 167 2.25 -4.90 9.55
CA MET A 167 2.19 -3.44 9.69
C MET A 167 2.52 -2.99 11.11
N PHE A 168 2.05 -3.68 12.14
CA PHE A 168 2.44 -3.37 13.52
C PHE A 168 3.92 -3.67 13.80
N GLU A 169 4.47 -4.70 13.16
CA GLU A 169 5.91 -4.99 13.24
C GLU A 169 6.71 -3.85 12.59
N TYR A 170 6.31 -3.45 11.38
CA TYR A 170 6.88 -2.31 10.67
C TYR A 170 6.81 -1.02 11.50
N ALA A 171 5.64 -0.72 12.07
CA ALA A 171 5.43 0.45 12.91
C ALA A 171 6.38 0.49 14.11
N LYS A 172 6.63 -0.67 14.73
CA LYS A 172 7.57 -0.80 15.85
C LYS A 172 9.01 -0.61 15.39
N ASP A 173 9.41 -1.25 14.29
CA ASP A 173 10.79 -1.18 13.76
C ASP A 173 11.15 0.24 13.27
N HIS A 174 10.17 1.01 12.78
CA HIS A 174 10.36 2.39 12.31
C HIS A 174 10.09 3.44 13.40
N GLY A 175 9.85 3.02 14.64
CA GLY A 175 9.71 3.92 15.79
C GLY A 175 8.38 4.66 15.90
N TYR A 176 7.35 4.29 15.13
CA TYR A 176 6.00 4.83 15.28
C TYR A 176 5.36 4.43 16.61
N ILE A 177 5.67 3.21 17.09
CA ILE A 177 5.24 2.68 18.39
C ILE A 177 6.42 2.09 19.15
N ALA A 178 6.42 2.23 20.48
CA ALA A 178 7.49 1.68 21.32
C ALA A 178 7.38 0.15 21.50
N ARG A 179 6.16 -0.40 21.45
CA ARG A 179 5.88 -1.83 21.65
C ARG A 179 4.82 -2.28 20.67
N ASN A 180 4.98 -3.48 20.09
CA ASN A 180 3.99 -4.09 19.22
C ASN A 180 2.87 -4.77 20.07
N PRO A 181 1.61 -4.30 20.02
CA PRO A 181 0.49 -4.90 20.74
C PRO A 181 -0.12 -6.14 20.04
N PHE A 182 0.15 -6.33 18.74
CA PHE A 182 -0.49 -7.35 17.92
C PHE A 182 -0.23 -8.81 18.34
N PRO A 183 0.96 -9.20 18.85
CA PRO A 183 1.19 -10.55 19.37
C PRO A 183 0.25 -10.99 20.50
N GLU A 184 -0.36 -10.04 21.22
CA GLU A 184 -1.29 -10.30 22.33
C GLU A 184 -2.74 -10.52 21.89
N LEU A 185 -2.99 -10.49 20.57
CA LEU A 185 -4.29 -10.74 19.95
C LEU A 185 -4.90 -12.08 20.39
N LYS A 186 -6.14 -12.02 20.87
CA LYS A 186 -6.96 -13.17 21.26
C LYS A 186 -8.28 -13.15 20.51
N VAL A 187 -8.47 -14.14 19.64
CA VAL A 187 -9.73 -14.37 18.95
C VAL A 187 -10.59 -15.32 19.79
N THR A 188 -11.81 -14.89 20.10
CA THR A 188 -12.75 -15.65 20.94
C THR A 188 -13.98 -16.15 20.18
N VAL A 189 -14.17 -15.67 18.94
CA VAL A 189 -15.30 -16.07 18.10
C VAL A 189 -15.05 -17.39 17.38
N LYS A 190 -16.13 -18.11 17.07
CA LYS A 190 -16.07 -19.35 16.30
C LYS A 190 -15.80 -19.04 14.83
N PHE A 191 -14.86 -19.76 14.23
CA PHE A 191 -14.64 -19.75 12.79
C PHE A 191 -15.67 -20.60 12.08
N ARG A 192 -15.98 -20.22 10.83
CA ARG A 192 -16.77 -21.05 9.92
C ARG A 192 -16.08 -22.39 9.72
N GLN A 193 -16.82 -23.47 9.96
CA GLN A 193 -16.36 -24.82 9.67
C GLN A 193 -16.28 -25.03 8.17
N VAL A 194 -15.19 -25.62 7.71
CA VAL A 194 -14.98 -25.95 6.30
C VAL A 194 -14.72 -27.45 6.25
N SER A 195 -15.69 -28.20 5.76
CA SER A 195 -15.46 -29.58 5.36
C SER A 195 -14.67 -29.57 4.07
N LYS A 196 -13.52 -30.26 4.07
CA LYS A 196 -12.85 -30.57 2.80
C LYS A 196 -13.59 -31.76 2.19
N PRO A 197 -13.94 -31.72 0.90
CA PRO A 197 -14.38 -32.93 0.22
C PRO A 197 -13.28 -33.99 0.36
N THR A 198 -13.69 -35.26 0.43
CA THR A 198 -12.74 -36.38 0.51
C THR A 198 -11.95 -36.47 -0.79
N SER A 199 -10.72 -36.97 -0.73
CA SER A 199 -9.82 -36.94 -1.90
C SER A 199 -10.38 -37.75 -3.07
N GLU A 200 -11.15 -38.80 -2.77
CA GLU A 200 -11.83 -39.68 -3.73
C GLU A 200 -12.86 -38.93 -4.59
N THR A 201 -13.45 -37.85 -4.07
CA THR A 201 -14.39 -37.00 -4.84
C THR A 201 -13.70 -35.89 -5.62
N GLN A 202 -12.36 -35.79 -5.53
CA GLN A 202 -11.55 -34.81 -6.26
C GLN A 202 -10.83 -35.42 -7.47
N VAL A 203 -11.12 -36.68 -7.81
CA VAL A 203 -10.54 -37.38 -8.97
C VAL A 203 -11.67 -37.70 -9.95
N TYR A 204 -11.43 -37.44 -11.23
CA TYR A 204 -12.35 -37.86 -12.28
C TYR A 204 -12.30 -39.38 -12.44
N ASN A 205 -13.46 -40.03 -12.43
CA ASN A 205 -13.53 -41.46 -12.73
C ASN A 205 -13.30 -41.71 -14.24
N THR A 206 -13.13 -42.97 -14.63
CA THR A 206 -12.85 -43.37 -16.01
C THR A 206 -13.85 -42.81 -17.03
N ASN A 207 -15.15 -42.86 -16.70
CA ASN A 207 -16.20 -42.36 -17.60
C ASN A 207 -16.18 -40.84 -17.71
N GLU A 208 -16.00 -40.13 -16.58
CA GLU A 208 -15.87 -38.67 -16.56
C GLU A 208 -14.66 -38.21 -17.37
N TYR A 209 -13.51 -38.88 -17.19
CA TYR A 209 -12.30 -38.61 -17.96
C TYR A 209 -12.55 -38.75 -19.46
N HIS A 210 -13.12 -39.87 -19.91
CA HIS A 210 -13.39 -40.10 -21.34
C HIS A 210 -14.38 -39.06 -21.91
N ASN A 211 -15.46 -38.75 -21.20
CA ASN A 211 -16.43 -37.76 -21.63
C ASN A 211 -15.81 -36.36 -21.74
N ILE A 212 -14.98 -35.96 -20.76
CA ILE A 212 -14.27 -34.67 -20.78
C ILE A 212 -13.33 -34.61 -21.99
N ILE A 213 -12.53 -35.65 -22.23
CA ILE A 213 -11.58 -35.69 -23.34
C ILE A 213 -12.32 -35.61 -24.69
N GLU A 214 -13.40 -36.36 -24.85
CA GLU A 214 -14.22 -36.33 -26.07
C GLU A 214 -14.82 -34.94 -26.32
N ASP A 215 -15.38 -34.30 -25.29
CA ASP A 215 -15.93 -32.95 -25.38
C ASP A 215 -14.87 -31.89 -25.69
N LEU A 216 -13.65 -32.03 -25.14
CA LEU A 216 -12.53 -31.15 -25.43
C LEU A 216 -12.09 -31.27 -26.89
N TRP A 217 -11.98 -32.49 -27.43
CA TRP A 217 -11.66 -32.72 -28.84
C TRP A 217 -12.72 -32.16 -29.77
N LYS A 218 -14.01 -32.47 -29.53
CA LYS A 218 -15.13 -31.89 -30.30
C LYS A 218 -15.12 -30.36 -30.26
N SER A 219 -14.82 -29.78 -29.09
CA SER A 219 -14.74 -28.33 -28.92
C SER A 219 -13.56 -27.73 -29.69
N TYR A 220 -12.41 -28.41 -29.70
CA TYR A 220 -11.25 -28.02 -30.48
C TYR A 220 -11.53 -28.10 -31.98
N ASP A 221 -12.15 -29.17 -32.47
CA ASP A 221 -12.49 -29.32 -33.89
C ASP A 221 -13.47 -28.25 -34.36
N LYS A 222 -14.37 -27.80 -33.47
CA LYS A 222 -15.35 -26.75 -33.78
C LYS A 222 -14.77 -25.34 -33.72
N LYS A 223 -13.92 -25.04 -32.74
CA LYS A 223 -13.49 -23.67 -32.40
C LYS A 223 -12.02 -23.37 -32.73
N HIS A 224 -11.21 -24.40 -32.88
CA HIS A 224 -9.76 -24.34 -33.11
C HIS A 224 -9.00 -23.48 -32.09
N GLU A 225 -9.44 -23.46 -30.83
CA GLU A 225 -8.79 -22.68 -29.78
C GLU A 225 -7.79 -23.53 -28.99
N PRO A 226 -6.52 -23.08 -28.82
CA PRO A 226 -5.48 -23.86 -28.14
C PRO A 226 -5.79 -24.26 -26.69
N ARG A 227 -6.71 -23.55 -26.02
CA ARG A 227 -7.10 -23.84 -24.64
C ARG A 227 -7.67 -25.24 -24.43
N PHE A 228 -8.29 -25.82 -25.46
CA PHE A 228 -8.83 -27.18 -25.38
C PHE A 228 -7.70 -28.21 -25.37
N LEU A 229 -6.74 -28.07 -26.29
CA LEU A 229 -5.55 -28.92 -26.33
C LEU A 229 -4.71 -28.78 -25.07
N SER A 230 -4.58 -27.57 -24.51
CA SER A 230 -3.81 -27.38 -23.28
C SER A 230 -4.38 -28.18 -22.11
N ILE A 231 -5.72 -28.28 -21.98
CA ILE A 231 -6.36 -29.08 -20.93
C ILE A 231 -6.08 -30.57 -21.16
N VAL A 232 -6.20 -31.05 -22.40
CA VAL A 232 -5.89 -32.44 -22.78
C VAL A 232 -4.44 -32.78 -22.43
N CYS A 233 -3.48 -31.94 -22.82
CA CYS A 233 -2.07 -32.13 -22.47
C CYS A 233 -1.86 -32.14 -20.96
N ASN A 234 -2.58 -31.31 -20.20
CA ASN A 234 -2.40 -31.24 -18.76
C ASN A 234 -2.92 -32.47 -18.01
N PHE A 235 -3.87 -33.23 -18.56
CA PHE A 235 -4.24 -34.53 -18.03
C PHE A 235 -3.10 -35.55 -18.09
N LEU A 236 -2.17 -35.38 -19.04
CA LEU A 236 -1.00 -36.24 -19.20
C LEU A 236 0.21 -35.73 -18.40
N MET A 237 0.36 -34.41 -18.33
CA MET A 237 1.56 -33.76 -17.79
C MET A 237 1.43 -33.34 -16.32
N GLY A 238 0.20 -33.11 -15.83
CA GLY A 238 -0.06 -32.72 -14.44
C GLY A 238 0.57 -31.40 -14.01
N LEU A 239 0.79 -30.45 -14.92
CA LEU A 239 1.40 -29.17 -14.61
C LEU A 239 0.44 -28.23 -13.88
N ARG A 240 0.99 -27.29 -13.10
CA ARG A 240 0.21 -26.16 -12.61
C ARG A 240 -0.22 -25.30 -13.79
N ALA A 241 -1.40 -24.66 -13.69
CA ALA A 241 -1.94 -23.86 -14.78
C ALA A 241 -0.98 -22.74 -15.24
N GLY A 242 -0.26 -22.10 -14.33
CA GLY A 242 0.74 -21.09 -14.68
C GLY A 242 1.97 -21.66 -15.41
N GLU A 243 2.42 -22.88 -15.04
CA GLU A 243 3.54 -23.58 -15.67
C GLU A 243 3.16 -23.99 -17.10
N LEU A 244 1.96 -24.57 -17.26
CA LEU A 244 1.39 -24.93 -18.56
C LEU A 244 1.29 -23.72 -19.51
N CYS A 245 0.77 -22.60 -19.01
CA CYS A 245 0.65 -21.37 -19.79
C CYS A 245 1.99 -20.73 -20.15
N ALA A 246 3.07 -21.05 -19.43
CA ALA A 246 4.40 -20.48 -19.64
C ALA A 246 5.33 -21.35 -20.49
N LEU A 247 4.88 -22.55 -20.87
CA LEU A 247 5.67 -23.50 -21.65
C LEU A 247 6.01 -22.92 -23.03
N ARG A 248 7.27 -23.05 -23.45
CA ARG A 248 7.74 -22.59 -24.77
C ARG A 248 8.34 -23.75 -25.57
N TRP A 249 8.42 -23.59 -26.88
CA TRP A 249 9.05 -24.57 -27.77
C TRP A 249 10.49 -24.93 -27.38
N ARG A 250 11.25 -23.97 -26.85
CA ARG A 250 12.63 -24.20 -26.38
C ARG A 250 12.72 -25.08 -25.13
N ASP A 251 11.61 -25.22 -24.40
CA ASP A 251 11.53 -26.02 -23.18
C ASP A 251 11.28 -27.51 -23.50
N LEU A 252 11.08 -27.85 -24.79
CA LEU A 252 10.83 -29.20 -25.31
C LEU A 252 12.07 -29.73 -26.04
N ASP A 253 12.67 -30.80 -25.54
CA ASP A 253 13.69 -31.56 -26.26
C ASP A 253 13.06 -32.78 -26.93
N MET A 254 12.68 -32.64 -28.19
CA MET A 254 12.05 -33.71 -28.96
C MET A 254 13.00 -34.88 -29.30
N LYS A 255 14.32 -34.70 -29.14
CA LYS A 255 15.28 -35.79 -29.36
C LYS A 255 15.37 -36.68 -28.13
N LYS A 256 15.30 -36.08 -26.95
CA LYS A 256 15.33 -36.78 -25.66
C LYS A 256 13.94 -37.12 -25.11
N TRP A 257 12.89 -36.57 -25.74
CA TRP A 257 11.52 -36.63 -25.23
C TRP A 257 11.38 -36.05 -23.81
N GLU A 258 12.07 -34.94 -23.55
CA GLU A 258 12.10 -34.28 -22.25
C GLU A 258 11.41 -32.90 -22.30
N ILE A 259 10.76 -32.53 -21.20
CA ILE A 259 10.11 -31.22 -21.02
C ILE A 259 10.71 -30.55 -19.78
N SER A 260 11.25 -29.34 -19.94
CA SER A 260 11.85 -28.57 -18.86
C SER A 260 10.89 -27.52 -18.32
N ILE A 261 10.48 -27.65 -17.06
CA ILE A 261 9.59 -26.66 -16.41
C ILE A 261 10.44 -25.62 -15.67
N VAL A 262 10.65 -24.48 -16.31
CA VAL A 262 11.59 -23.44 -15.83
C VAL A 262 10.95 -22.11 -15.46
N GLN A 263 9.64 -21.94 -15.72
CA GLN A 263 8.94 -20.67 -15.57
C GLN A 263 7.45 -20.88 -15.31
N GLU A 264 6.82 -19.90 -14.67
CA GLU A 264 5.37 -19.86 -14.41
C GLU A 264 4.80 -18.51 -14.87
N MET A 265 3.67 -18.53 -15.57
CA MET A 265 2.96 -17.33 -15.96
C MET A 265 2.20 -16.78 -14.75
N VAL A 266 2.59 -15.59 -14.31
CA VAL A 266 1.93 -14.88 -13.22
C VAL A 266 0.90 -13.90 -13.79
N HIS A 267 -0.34 -14.00 -13.34
CA HIS A 267 -1.40 -13.08 -13.75
C HIS A 267 -1.18 -11.70 -13.11
N MET A 268 -0.66 -10.75 -13.89
CA MET A 268 -0.58 -9.34 -13.49
C MET A 268 -1.88 -8.61 -13.83
N ASN A 269 -2.31 -7.70 -12.97
CA ASN A 269 -3.49 -6.89 -13.22
C ASN A 269 -3.27 -5.99 -14.45
N ALA A 270 -4.15 -6.09 -15.45
CA ALA A 270 -4.08 -5.27 -16.66
C ALA A 270 -4.04 -3.76 -16.38
N ALA A 271 -4.68 -3.30 -15.28
CA ALA A 271 -4.61 -1.91 -14.86
C ALA A 271 -3.20 -1.52 -14.38
N GLU A 272 -2.47 -2.42 -13.70
CA GLU A 272 -1.10 -2.17 -13.25
C GLU A 272 -0.16 -2.08 -14.44
N LEU A 273 -0.29 -2.96 -15.44
CA LEU A 273 0.47 -2.87 -16.70
C LEU A 273 0.22 -1.54 -17.43
N ARG A 274 -1.04 -1.11 -17.51
CA ARG A 274 -1.41 0.19 -18.12
C ARG A 274 -0.82 1.37 -17.36
N LYS A 275 -0.79 1.33 -16.02
CA LYS A 275 -0.13 2.35 -15.18
C LYS A 275 1.37 2.38 -15.42
N THR A 276 2.03 1.22 -15.47
CA THR A 276 3.47 1.13 -15.78
C THR A 276 3.78 1.68 -17.17
N TYR A 277 2.97 1.33 -18.18
CA TYR A 277 3.10 1.86 -19.54
C TYR A 277 2.98 3.40 -19.56
N ALA A 278 1.91 3.94 -18.95
CA ALA A 278 1.70 5.38 -18.85
C ALA A 278 2.85 6.11 -18.16
N SER A 279 3.28 5.56 -17.01
CA SER A 279 4.35 6.10 -16.17
C SER A 279 5.69 6.14 -16.91
N ARG A 280 6.04 5.07 -17.64
CA ARG A 280 7.29 4.99 -18.41
C ARG A 280 7.30 5.92 -19.62
N LEU A 281 6.18 6.06 -20.34
CA LEU A 281 6.08 7.04 -21.42
C LEU A 281 6.20 8.47 -20.90
N ASN A 282 5.60 8.76 -19.75
CA ASN A 282 5.72 10.06 -19.12
C ASN A 282 7.16 10.36 -18.70
N ALA A 283 7.84 9.40 -18.06
CA ALA A 283 9.24 9.52 -17.68
C ALA A 283 10.18 9.70 -18.89
N ALA A 284 9.81 9.17 -20.05
CA ALA A 284 10.51 9.39 -21.33
C ALA A 284 10.18 10.73 -22.00
N GLY A 285 9.33 11.56 -21.39
CA GLY A 285 8.97 12.90 -21.87
C GLY A 285 7.82 12.95 -22.88
N LEU A 286 7.02 11.89 -23.03
CA LEU A 286 5.86 11.95 -23.93
C LEU A 286 4.77 12.87 -23.36
N PRO A 287 4.14 13.73 -24.20
CA PRO A 287 3.03 14.56 -23.76
C PRO A 287 1.84 13.74 -23.25
N HIS A 288 1.20 14.21 -22.18
CA HIS A 288 0.07 13.53 -21.55
C HIS A 288 -1.08 13.23 -22.52
N ASP A 289 -1.29 14.07 -23.54
CA ASP A 289 -2.34 13.88 -24.53
C ASP A 289 -2.08 12.67 -25.44
N GLN A 290 -0.81 12.42 -25.79
CA GLN A 290 -0.43 11.23 -26.55
C GLN A 290 -0.58 9.97 -25.71
N ILE A 291 -0.15 10.03 -24.45
CA ILE A 291 -0.31 8.90 -23.51
C ILE A 291 -1.81 8.58 -23.31
N ARG A 292 -2.67 9.61 -23.18
CA ARG A 292 -4.13 9.48 -23.12
C ARG A 292 -4.67 8.75 -24.35
N ALA A 293 -4.26 9.16 -25.55
CA ALA A 293 -4.68 8.55 -26.80
C ALA A 293 -4.23 7.08 -26.89
N CYS A 294 -2.98 6.77 -26.53
CA CYS A 294 -2.47 5.39 -26.50
C CYS A 294 -3.24 4.47 -25.53
N LEU A 295 -3.69 5.02 -24.40
CA LEU A 295 -4.47 4.27 -23.41
C LEU A 295 -5.96 4.17 -23.76
N GLY A 296 -6.45 4.99 -24.70
CA GLY A 296 -7.86 5.10 -25.05
C GLY A 296 -8.71 5.79 -23.98
N HIS A 297 -8.12 6.67 -23.17
CA HIS A 297 -8.85 7.41 -22.14
C HIS A 297 -9.59 8.61 -22.76
N SER A 298 -10.85 8.82 -22.36
CA SER A 298 -11.63 9.98 -22.80
C SER A 298 -11.14 11.29 -22.19
N ASN A 299 -10.66 11.26 -20.93
CA ASN A 299 -10.22 12.44 -20.18
C ASN A 299 -8.76 12.32 -19.74
N THR A 300 -8.01 13.42 -19.87
CA THR A 300 -6.62 13.56 -19.42
C THR A 300 -6.48 13.37 -17.90
N ALA A 301 -7.48 13.75 -17.10
CA ALA A 301 -7.45 13.52 -15.65
C ALA A 301 -7.33 12.02 -15.28
N THR A 302 -7.97 11.14 -16.05
CA THR A 302 -7.85 9.69 -15.87
C THR A 302 -6.44 9.21 -16.18
N THR A 303 -5.80 9.77 -17.21
CA THR A 303 -4.40 9.47 -17.56
C THR A 303 -3.43 9.93 -16.48
N LEU A 304 -3.64 11.12 -15.91
CA LEU A 304 -2.82 11.62 -14.79
C LEU A 304 -2.91 10.69 -13.57
N GLY A 305 -4.07 10.11 -13.27
CA GLY A 305 -4.21 9.09 -12.22
C GLY A 305 -3.51 7.74 -12.49
N TYR A 306 -2.93 7.57 -13.69
CA TYR A 306 -2.16 6.40 -14.08
C TYR A 306 -0.65 6.66 -14.12
N ILE A 307 -0.23 7.93 -14.03
CA ILE A 307 1.17 8.34 -14.09
C ILE A 307 1.74 8.41 -12.67
N TYR A 308 2.81 7.66 -12.45
CA TYR A 308 3.63 7.66 -11.25
C TYR A 308 5.09 7.75 -11.67
N ASN A 309 6.01 8.13 -10.77
CA ASN A 309 7.44 8.08 -11.07
C ASN A 309 7.91 6.62 -11.12
N PRO A 310 8.34 6.07 -12.27
CA PRO A 310 8.80 4.69 -12.38
C PRO A 310 10.32 4.55 -12.18
N LEU A 311 11.05 5.66 -12.01
CA LEU A 311 12.50 5.71 -12.02
C LEU A 311 13.07 5.54 -10.62
N THR A 312 14.25 4.93 -10.55
CA THR A 312 15.05 4.82 -9.32
C THR A 312 15.55 6.20 -8.87
N PRO A 313 15.90 6.39 -7.58
CA PRO A 313 16.49 7.64 -7.09
C PRO A 313 17.73 8.07 -7.91
N GLU A 314 18.57 7.12 -8.31
CA GLU A 314 19.77 7.36 -9.12
C GLU A 314 19.44 7.82 -10.54
N GLU A 315 18.44 7.19 -11.19
CA GLU A 315 17.96 7.61 -12.51
C GLU A 315 17.35 9.02 -12.47
N ASN A 316 16.57 9.32 -11.42
CA ASN A 316 16.02 10.67 -11.21
C ASN A 316 17.14 11.71 -11.05
N LEU A 317 18.17 11.41 -10.24
CA LEU A 317 19.31 12.30 -10.05
C LEU A 317 20.04 12.57 -11.38
N SER A 318 20.33 11.53 -12.16
CA SER A 318 20.97 11.67 -13.47
C SER A 318 20.12 12.51 -14.45
N ILE A 319 18.79 12.40 -14.41
CA ILE A 319 17.91 13.24 -15.25
C ILE A 319 17.96 14.70 -14.79
N MET A 320 17.95 14.95 -13.48
CA MET A 320 18.10 16.31 -12.94
C MET A 320 19.44 16.91 -13.35
N GLU A 321 20.55 16.18 -13.17
CA GLU A 321 21.89 16.62 -13.58
C GLU A 321 21.94 16.98 -15.06
N LYS A 322 21.36 16.15 -15.94
CA LYS A 322 21.28 16.44 -17.38
C LYS A 322 20.43 17.67 -17.69
N ALA A 323 19.33 17.86 -16.99
CA ALA A 323 18.43 19.00 -17.20
C ALA A 323 19.04 20.34 -16.76
N PHE A 324 19.91 20.33 -15.74
CA PHE A 324 20.63 21.53 -15.28
C PHE A 324 21.97 21.75 -15.98
N ALA A 325 22.48 20.75 -16.72
CA ALA A 325 23.71 20.84 -17.51
C ALA A 325 23.49 21.33 -18.95
N SER A 326 22.25 21.43 -19.42
CA SER A 326 21.85 21.94 -20.75
C SER A 326 21.47 23.41 -20.73
#